data_AF-A0A3C1KH02-F1
#
_entry.id   AF-A0A3C1KH02-F1
#
_cell.length_a   1.000
_cell.length_b   1.000
_cell.length_c   1.000
_cell.angle_alpha   90.00
_cell.angle_beta   90.00
_cell.angle_gamma   90.00
#
_symmetry.space_group_name_H-M   'P 1'
#
loop_
_entity.id
_entity.type
_entity.pdbx_description
1 polymer ?
#
loop_
_entity_poly.entity_id
_entity_poly.type
_entity_poly.pdbx_seq_one_letter_code
_entity_poly.pdbx_strand_id
1 'polypeptide(L)' 'MGVGAAVVVVLIALGVTVVIGMVRSGGSTEVMDAAASTSPSAAPFGQVYVHVAGAVATPGMYRLESGARLADAIAAA' A
#
# COMPACT_ATOMS: atom_id res chain seq x y z
N MET A 1 42.34 -12.35 -20.64
CA MET A 1 41.18 -12.81 -19.84
C MET A 1 40.01 -13.00 -20.79
N GLY A 2 39.73 -14.24 -21.19
CA GLY A 2 38.79 -14.55 -22.27
C GLY A 2 37.34 -14.62 -21.81
N VAL A 3 36.44 -14.77 -22.78
CA VAL A 3 34.98 -14.88 -22.62
C VAL A 3 34.58 -15.85 -21.49
N GLY A 4 35.34 -16.94 -21.29
CA GLY A 4 35.10 -17.89 -20.21
C GLY A 4 35.12 -17.27 -18.80
N ALA A 5 36.04 -16.33 -18.52
CA ALA A 5 36.08 -15.65 -17.23
C ALA A 5 34.85 -14.75 -17.01
N ALA A 6 34.38 -14.08 -18.07
CA ALA A 6 33.17 -13.26 -18.01
C ALA A 6 31.92 -14.11 -17.73
N VAL A 7 31.80 -15.27 -18.38
CA VAL A 7 30.68 -16.21 -18.16
C VAL A 7 30.67 -16.72 -16.71
N VAL A 8 31.84 -17.08 -16.15
CA VAL A 8 31.94 -17.54 -14.75
C VAL A 8 31.50 -16.44 -13.78
N VAL A 9 31.92 -15.19 -13.99
CA VAL A 9 31.51 -14.06 -13.14
C VAL A 9 30.00 -13.83 -13.18
N VAL A 10 29.38 -13.90 -14.37
CA VAL A 10 27.93 -13.74 -14.53
C VAL A 10 27.16 -14.84 -13.80
N LEU A 11 27.60 -16.10 -13.90
CA LEU A 11 26.95 -17.21 -13.20
C LEU A 11 27.07 -17.08 -11.68
N ILE A 12 28.23 -16.65 -11.17
CA ILE A 12 28.42 -16.38 -9.73
C ILE A 12 27.50 -15.26 -9.28
N ALA A 13 27.44 -14.14 -10.00
CA ALA A 13 26.57 -13.02 -9.66
C ALA A 13 25.09 -13.44 -9.64
N LEU A 14 24.65 -14.20 -10.64
CA LEU A 14 23.28 -14.70 -10.73
C LEU A 14 22.96 -15.62 -9.54
N GLY A 15 23.85 -16.54 -9.19
CA GLY A 15 23.70 -17.39 -8.01
C GLY A 15 23.56 -16.59 -6.72
N VAL A 16 24.43 -15.59 -6.52
CA VAL A 16 24.38 -14.69 -5.34
C VAL A 16 23.06 -13.94 -5.28
N THR A 17 22.57 -13.40 -6.41
CA THR A 17 21.28 -12.70 -6.43
C THR A 17 20.10 -13.58 -6.05
N VAL A 18 20.05 -14.83 -6.51
CA VAL A 18 18.98 -15.78 -6.17
C VAL A 18 19.04 -16.16 -4.69
N VAL A 19 20.23 -16.41 -4.15
CA VAL A 19 20.41 -16.72 -2.72
C VAL A 19 19.95 -15.56 -1.84
N ILE A 20 20.36 -14.33 -2.15
CA ILE A 20 19.91 -13.13 -1.43
C ILE A 20 18.39 -12.96 -1.55
N GLY A 21 17.85 -13.16 -2.76
CA GLY A 21 16.42 -13.11 -3.04
C GLY A 21 15.64 -14.11 -2.21
N MET A 22 16.09 -15.37 -2.12
CA MET A 22 15.45 -16.40 -1.30
C MET A 22 15.50 -16.09 0.19
N VAL A 23 16.67 -15.68 0.71
CA VAL A 23 16.81 -15.30 2.12
C VAL A 23 15.93 -14.09 2.46
N ARG A 24 15.76 -13.15 1.53
CA ARG A 24 14.89 -11.98 1.73
C ARG A 24 13.40 -12.29 1.51
N SER A 25 13.07 -13.21 0.62
CA SER A 25 11.70 -13.56 0.25
C SER A 25 11.03 -14.49 1.27
N GLY A 26 11.78 -15.19 2.11
CA GLY A 26 11.22 -16.04 3.17
C GLY A 26 10.53 -15.28 4.32
N GLY A 27 10.44 -13.95 4.26
CA GLY A 27 9.99 -13.10 5.37
C GLY A 27 8.56 -12.54 5.29
N SER A 28 7.76 -12.82 4.26
CA SER A 28 6.38 -12.29 4.21
C SER A 28 5.41 -13.22 3.49
N THR A 29 5.12 -14.35 4.11
CA THR A 29 3.75 -14.84 4.13
C THR A 29 3.07 -14.17 5.31
N GLU A 30 2.65 -12.91 5.17
CA GLU A 30 1.74 -12.33 6.15
C GLU A 30 0.43 -13.08 6.03
N VAL A 31 0.22 -14.00 6.97
CA VAL A 31 -1.11 -14.54 7.27
C VAL A 31 -1.96 -13.33 7.57
N MET A 32 -2.84 -12.96 6.64
CA MET A 32 -3.80 -11.89 6.86
C MET A 32 -4.73 -12.39 7.96
N ASP A 33 -4.37 -12.06 9.21
CA ASP A 33 -5.07 -12.43 10.41
C ASP A 33 -6.44 -11.74 10.37
N ALA A 34 -7.43 -12.47 9.88
CA ALA A 34 -8.82 -12.07 9.80
C ALA A 34 -9.49 -12.02 11.19
N ALA A 35 -8.74 -11.70 12.24
CA ALA A 35 -9.24 -11.59 13.61
C ALA A 35 -8.61 -10.42 14.39
N ALA A 36 -7.91 -9.48 13.75
CA ALA A 36 -7.79 -8.14 14.31
C ALA A 36 -9.16 -7.46 14.22
N SER A 37 -10.03 -7.78 15.18
CA SER A 37 -11.10 -6.86 15.57
C SER A 37 -10.41 -5.59 16.05
N THR A 38 -10.09 -4.70 15.11
CA THR A 38 -9.96 -3.28 15.40
C THR A 38 -11.33 -2.89 15.94
N SER A 39 -11.49 -3.01 17.26
CA SER A 39 -12.43 -2.15 17.97
C SER A 39 -12.12 -0.77 17.41
N PRO A 40 -13.07 -0.11 16.71
CA PRO A 40 -12.78 1.17 16.09
C PRO A 40 -12.31 2.06 17.23
N SER A 41 -10.99 2.34 17.24
CA SER A 41 -10.42 3.34 18.12
C SER A 41 -11.24 4.57 17.80
N ALA A 42 -12.08 4.99 18.76
CA ALA A 42 -13.06 6.02 18.55
C ALA A 42 -12.32 7.24 18.02
N ALA A 43 -12.42 7.44 16.71
CA ALA A 43 -11.82 8.54 16.01
C ALA A 43 -12.36 9.83 16.66
N PRO A 44 -11.56 10.91 16.68
CA PRO A 44 -11.91 12.12 17.41
C PRO A 44 -13.31 12.59 17.01
N PHE A 45 -14.26 12.52 17.94
CA PHE A 45 -15.66 12.92 17.73
C PHE A 45 -15.71 14.34 17.17
N GLY A 46 -16.04 14.49 15.88
CA GLY A 46 -15.95 15.77 15.20
C GLY A 46 -16.23 15.69 13.71
N GLN A 47 -16.53 16.84 13.10
CA GLN A 47 -16.81 16.94 11.67
C GLN A 47 -15.59 17.47 10.92
N VAL A 48 -15.30 16.88 9.77
CA VAL A 48 -14.20 17.24 8.87
C VAL A 48 -14.78 17.90 7.62
N TYR A 49 -14.12 18.96 7.14
CA TYR A 49 -14.47 19.61 5.88
C TYR A 49 -13.58 19.11 4.76
N VAL A 50 -14.18 18.56 3.71
CA VAL A 50 -13.52 18.01 2.53
C VAL A 50 -13.87 18.87 1.32
N HIS A 51 -12.87 19.32 0.58
CA HIS A 51 -13.09 19.96 -0.71
C HIS A 51 -13.07 18.90 -1.82
N VAL A 52 -14.16 18.78 -2.56
CA VAL A 52 -14.27 17.86 -3.70
C VAL A 52 -14.29 18.69 -4.98
N ALA A 53 -13.34 18.41 -5.86
CA ALA A 53 -13.19 19.06 -7.15
C ALA A 53 -12.88 18.02 -8.24
N GLY A 54 -13.21 18.33 -9.50
CA GLY A 54 -12.94 17.48 -10.66
C GLY A 54 -14.21 16.94 -11.32
N ALA A 55 -14.15 15.70 -11.82
CA ALA A 55 -15.24 15.03 -12.53
C ALA A 55 -16.27 14.42 -11.56
N VAL A 56 -16.96 15.29 -10.83
CA VAL A 56 -18.09 14.97 -9.93
C VAL A 56 -19.33 15.75 -10.36
N ALA A 57 -20.51 15.37 -9.89
CA ALA A 57 -21.74 16.06 -10.31
C ALA A 57 -21.78 17.50 -9.81
N THR A 58 -21.36 17.70 -8.56
CA THR A 58 -21.39 18.99 -7.87
C THR A 58 -20.08 19.19 -7.12
N PRO A 59 -19.13 19.97 -7.66
CA PRO A 59 -17.91 20.31 -6.95
C PRO A 59 -18.21 21.31 -5.82
N GLY A 60 -17.51 21.19 -4.68
CA GLY A 60 -17.81 22.03 -3.53
C GLY A 60 -17.13 21.62 -2.22
N MET A 61 -17.55 22.27 -1.13
CA MET A 61 -17.13 21.95 0.24
C MET A 61 -18.18 21.06 0.88
N TYR A 62 -17.75 19.91 1.39
CA TYR A 62 -18.60 18.92 2.03
C TYR A 62 -18.18 18.68 3.47
N ARG A 63 -19.17 18.54 4.35
CA ARG A 63 -18.95 18.27 5.77
C ARG A 63 -19.25 16.81 6.04
N LEU A 64 -18.24 16.08 6.51
CA LEU A 64 -18.33 14.65 6.79
C LEU A 64 -18.00 14.38 8.25
N GLU A 65 -18.48 13.26 8.77
CA GLU A 65 -18.12 12.79 10.10
C GLU A 65 -16.64 12.35 10.13
N SER A 66 -15.99 12.55 11.27
CA SER A 66 -14.66 12.00 11.53
C SER A 66 -14.63 10.49 11.29
N GLY A 67 -13.70 10.03 10.45
CA GLY A 67 -13.60 8.62 10.06
C GLY A 67 -14.51 8.19 8.91
N ALA A 68 -15.32 9.10 8.33
CA ALA A 68 -16.05 8.81 7.09
C ALA A 68 -15.07 8.50 5.95
N ARG A 69 -15.48 7.61 5.04
CA ARG A 69 -14.63 7.16 3.94
C ARG A 69 -14.65 8.18 2.80
N LEU A 70 -13.60 8.18 1.98
CA LEU A 70 -13.55 9.01 0.77
C LEU A 70 -14.72 8.73 -0.19
N ALA A 71 -15.20 7.48 -0.23
CA ALA A 71 -16.35 7.10 -1.02
C ALA A 71 -17.63 7.86 -0.61
N ASP A 72 -17.80 8.15 0.68
CA ASP A 72 -18.95 8.91 1.18
C ASP A 72 -18.88 10.38 0.72
N ALA A 73 -17.68 10.94 0.61
CA ALA A 73 -17.46 12.31 0.12
C ALA A 73 -17.80 12.42 -1.37
N ILE A 74 -17.38 11.43 -2.17
CA ILE A 74 -17.65 11.39 -3.61
C ILE A 74 -19.14 11.13 -3.87
N ALA A 75 -19.79 10.28 -3.07
CA ALA A 75 -21.22 10.04 -3.18
C ALA A 75 -22.08 11.28 -2.87
N ALA A 76 -21.56 12.20 -2.04
CA ALA A 76 -22.21 13.46 -1.71
C ALA A 76 -21.97 14.58 -2.76
N ALA A 77 -20.97 14.41 -3.64
CA ALA A 77 -20.54 15.41 -4.62
C ALA A 77 -21.16 15.18 -6.01
#